data_AF-A0A3Q3FCA6-F1
#
_entry.id   AF-A0A3Q3FCA6-F1
#
_cell.length_a   1.000
_cell.length_b   1.000
_cell.length_c   1.000
_cell.angle_alpha   90.00
_cell.angle_beta   90.00
_cell.angle_gamma   90.00
#
_symmetry.space_group_name_H-M   'P 1'
#
loop_
_entity.id
_entity.type
_entity.pdbx_description
1 polymer ?
#
loop_
_entity_poly.entity_id
_entity_poly.type
_entity_poly.pdbx_seq_one_letter_code
_entity_poly.pdbx_strand_id
1 'polypeptide(L)'
;MNRNRTYREQQQRVTAQRQLREIHKQEDARRVEKERQLLAGLREEESSERRRYQRQVQQEIQERQTEIFLQKAEEERINREKQLEQEERMAKELARINYEKQKDEKLRQYIRQNSLELRELESKLKAAYLNKDRAAQIAEKEVLMFETKREEADFAQKMKSENERAAIEQQRLEQRRHEELLEHQRQLEQQLVDRERRRQEAYEEFLREKLLVDEIVRKLYEEEQTERELKLEKARATQQHIEEFKRQQAEWRCMEQEKMEAENRRIMEFAEQQQHMEETRMKKIREREEAKEHLHKMLCEKMEEERQQREEMERIREELSMEEKEEANRQRDIEEMEKKIRQRLTLQQTFQEQMAFKELRRREEKEEEEAFRQRMMDKFAEDDRIEQMNAQKRRMKQLEHRREVEKLIEDRRRHRETQRELEAKEREIQQKNEALRRQIIEEERQRLLKRHATKLFGYFPKGLLREDDLEHFDDDFRKHFKPRRADAFSSSDDEDD
;
A
#
# COMPACT_ATOMS: atom_id res chain seq x y z
N MET A 1 55.96 -156.20 85.42
CA MET A 1 56.07 -155.23 84.29
C MET A 1 56.28 -153.79 84.74
N ASN A 2 55.71 -153.38 85.86
CA ASN A 2 55.53 -151.98 86.27
C ASN A 2 56.70 -151.00 86.54
N ARG A 3 57.84 -150.91 85.83
CA ARG A 3 58.86 -149.87 86.18
C ARG A 3 59.48 -149.03 85.06
N ASN A 4 59.14 -149.19 83.78
CA ASN A 4 60.02 -148.70 82.70
C ASN A 4 59.57 -147.46 81.89
N ARG A 5 58.82 -146.51 82.45
CA ARG A 5 58.23 -145.40 81.65
C ARG A 5 58.87 -144.01 81.77
N THR A 6 59.73 -143.69 82.75
CA THR A 6 60.08 -142.28 83.07
C THR A 6 61.32 -141.65 82.38
N TYR A 7 62.36 -142.41 81.99
CA TYR A 7 63.65 -141.78 81.59
C TYR A 7 63.64 -141.12 80.20
N ARG A 8 62.91 -141.71 79.26
CA ARG A 8 62.82 -141.22 77.87
C ARG A 8 62.23 -139.82 77.79
N GLU A 9 61.57 -139.42 78.86
CA GLU A 9 60.86 -138.17 78.97
C GLU A 9 61.81 -136.98 79.27
N GLN A 10 63.07 -137.18 79.70
CA GLN A 10 63.93 -136.07 80.14
C GLN A 10 64.78 -135.43 79.03
N GLN A 11 65.34 -136.23 78.11
CA GLN A 11 66.25 -135.73 77.07
C GLN A 11 65.54 -134.97 75.96
N GLN A 12 64.34 -135.43 75.60
CA GLN A 12 63.45 -134.75 74.67
C GLN A 12 63.06 -133.34 75.16
N ARG A 13 63.37 -132.97 76.42
CA ARG A 13 63.13 -131.63 76.96
C ARG A 13 64.14 -130.56 76.52
N VAL A 14 65.41 -130.86 76.27
CA VAL A 14 66.46 -129.82 76.10
C VAL A 14 66.62 -129.36 74.65
N THR A 15 66.57 -130.27 73.68
CA THR A 15 66.59 -129.90 72.25
C THR A 15 65.34 -129.11 71.88
N ALA A 16 64.20 -129.46 72.49
CA ALA A 16 63.00 -128.63 72.49
C ALA A 16 63.30 -127.23 73.04
N GLN A 17 64.04 -127.09 74.16
CA GLN A 17 64.39 -125.78 74.75
C GLN A 17 65.16 -124.81 73.85
N ARG A 18 65.97 -125.28 72.89
CA ARG A 18 66.78 -124.40 72.03
C ARG A 18 66.05 -124.01 70.74
N GLN A 19 65.40 -124.98 70.10
CA GLN A 19 64.47 -124.70 68.99
C GLN A 19 63.37 -123.75 69.46
N LEU A 20 62.93 -123.85 70.72
CA LEU A 20 62.07 -122.86 71.38
C LEU A 20 62.66 -121.43 71.35
N ARG A 21 63.97 -121.22 71.59
CA ARG A 21 64.58 -119.87 71.63
C ARG A 21 64.72 -119.20 70.26
N GLU A 22 64.98 -119.94 69.19
CA GLU A 22 65.06 -119.38 67.84
C GLU A 22 63.66 -119.11 67.26
N ILE A 23 62.71 -120.01 67.52
CA ILE A 23 61.28 -119.77 67.30
C ILE A 23 60.88 -118.50 68.02
N HIS A 24 61.30 -118.31 69.28
CA HIS A 24 61.05 -117.07 70.01
C HIS A 24 61.59 -115.80 69.33
N LYS A 25 62.82 -115.77 68.80
CA LYS A 25 63.34 -114.56 68.14
C LYS A 25 62.67 -114.26 66.80
N GLN A 26 62.35 -115.29 66.01
CA GLN A 26 61.60 -115.11 64.76
C GLN A 26 60.15 -114.71 65.04
N GLU A 27 59.57 -115.22 66.12
CA GLU A 27 58.32 -114.73 66.66
C GLU A 27 58.43 -113.26 67.05
N ASP A 28 59.51 -112.84 67.72
CA ASP A 28 59.71 -111.44 68.13
C ASP A 28 59.92 -110.48 66.95
N ALA A 29 60.69 -110.84 65.92
CA ALA A 29 60.82 -109.99 64.73
C ALA A 29 59.49 -109.87 63.95
N ARG A 30 58.75 -110.99 63.82
CA ARG A 30 57.40 -110.98 63.25
C ARG A 30 56.43 -110.17 64.10
N ARG A 31 56.60 -110.15 65.43
CA ARG A 31 55.83 -109.27 66.33
C ARG A 31 56.14 -107.80 66.03
N VAL A 32 57.41 -107.40 65.92
CA VAL A 32 57.78 -106.00 65.65
C VAL A 32 57.36 -105.52 64.25
N GLU A 33 57.47 -106.35 63.22
CA GLU A 33 56.98 -106.00 61.88
C GLU A 33 55.45 -105.89 61.84
N LYS A 34 54.74 -106.80 62.52
CA LYS A 34 53.29 -106.69 62.72
C LYS A 34 52.94 -105.42 63.48
N GLU A 35 53.67 -105.07 64.55
CA GLU A 35 53.49 -103.83 65.28
C GLU A 35 53.71 -102.59 64.40
N ARG A 36 54.73 -102.59 63.54
CA ARG A 36 54.97 -101.48 62.59
C ARG A 36 53.87 -101.35 61.53
N GLN A 37 53.38 -102.46 60.99
CA GLN A 37 52.26 -102.46 60.03
C GLN A 37 50.97 -101.99 60.70
N LEU A 38 50.72 -102.43 61.93
CA LEU A 38 49.60 -101.94 62.74
C LEU A 38 49.72 -100.43 63.01
N LEU A 39 50.92 -99.93 63.38
CA LEU A 39 51.15 -98.50 63.61
C LEU A 39 50.99 -97.66 62.32
N ALA A 40 51.39 -98.18 61.16
CA ALA A 40 51.17 -97.50 59.88
C ALA A 40 49.68 -97.49 59.51
N GLY A 41 48.99 -98.62 59.70
CA GLY A 41 47.54 -98.73 59.54
C GLY A 41 46.79 -97.74 60.45
N LEU A 42 47.15 -97.66 61.73
CA LEU A 42 46.58 -96.69 62.68
C LEU A 42 46.80 -95.24 62.24
N ARG A 43 47.99 -94.89 61.71
CA ARG A 43 48.25 -93.53 61.19
C ARG A 43 47.45 -93.21 59.92
N GLU A 44 47.27 -94.19 59.04
CA GLU A 44 46.43 -94.05 57.86
C GLU A 44 44.95 -93.97 58.22
N GLU A 45 44.49 -94.74 59.22
CA GLU A 45 43.18 -94.66 59.84
C GLU A 45 42.95 -93.28 60.43
N GLU A 46 43.82 -92.79 61.30
CA GLU A 46 43.78 -91.42 61.85
C GLU A 46 43.77 -90.36 60.73
N SER A 47 44.55 -90.55 59.67
CA SER A 47 44.59 -89.62 58.53
C SER A 47 43.31 -89.71 57.66
N SER A 48 42.71 -90.89 57.55
CA SER A 48 41.45 -91.12 56.85
C SER A 48 40.28 -90.54 57.64
N GLU A 49 40.29 -90.66 58.97
CA GLU A 49 39.34 -90.07 59.90
C GLU A 49 39.46 -88.55 59.89
N ARG A 50 40.68 -87.99 59.92
CA ARG A 50 40.90 -86.54 59.76
C ARG A 50 40.37 -86.03 58.43
N ARG A 51 40.58 -86.75 57.32
CA ARG A 51 40.01 -86.38 55.99
C ARG A 51 38.50 -86.52 55.93
N ARG A 52 37.92 -87.52 56.61
CA ARG A 52 36.45 -87.66 56.76
C ARG A 52 35.87 -86.51 57.57
N TYR A 53 36.48 -86.19 58.70
CA TYR A 53 36.11 -85.05 59.54
C TYR A 53 36.25 -83.71 58.80
N GLN A 54 37.34 -83.50 58.06
CA GLN A 54 37.51 -82.31 57.22
C GLN A 54 36.43 -82.20 56.13
N ARG A 55 36.05 -83.32 55.48
CA ARG A 55 34.95 -83.33 54.51
C ARG A 55 33.60 -83.03 55.17
N GLN A 56 33.33 -83.57 56.35
CA GLN A 56 32.12 -83.27 57.12
C GLN A 56 32.07 -81.78 57.50
N VAL A 57 33.17 -81.23 58.04
CA VAL A 57 33.26 -79.80 58.36
C VAL A 57 33.11 -78.94 57.10
N GLN A 58 33.68 -79.34 55.97
CA GLN A 58 33.51 -78.63 54.70
C GLN A 58 32.06 -78.68 54.20
N GLN A 59 31.39 -79.83 54.32
CA GLN A 59 29.97 -79.98 54.00
C GLN A 59 29.11 -79.10 54.90
N GLU A 60 29.33 -79.12 56.21
CA GLU A 60 28.62 -78.25 57.16
C GLU A 60 28.85 -76.76 56.85
N ILE A 61 30.07 -76.36 56.46
CA ILE A 61 30.35 -74.98 56.06
C ILE A 61 29.61 -74.64 54.76
N GLN A 62 29.58 -75.55 53.78
CA GLN A 62 28.84 -75.34 52.52
C GLN A 62 27.34 -75.26 52.77
N GLU A 63 26.78 -76.14 53.59
CA GLU A 63 25.38 -76.13 54.01
C GLU A 63 25.03 -74.83 54.73
N ARG A 64 25.87 -74.36 55.65
CA ARG A 64 25.67 -73.04 56.28
C ARG A 64 25.74 -71.90 55.28
N GLN A 65 26.65 -71.97 54.30
CA GLN A 65 26.75 -70.95 53.25
C GLN A 65 25.52 -70.94 52.34
N THR A 66 24.99 -72.10 51.98
CA THR A 66 23.76 -72.21 51.18
C THR A 66 22.55 -71.77 51.99
N GLU A 67 22.45 -72.12 53.27
CA GLU A 67 21.41 -71.64 54.19
C GLU A 67 21.43 -70.11 54.31
N ILE A 68 22.61 -69.50 54.53
CA ILE A 68 22.76 -68.05 54.58
C ILE A 68 22.38 -67.40 53.25
N PHE A 69 22.74 -68.02 52.12
CA PHE A 69 22.37 -67.51 50.80
C PHE A 69 20.86 -67.58 50.57
N LEU A 70 20.21 -68.69 50.94
CA LEU A 70 18.77 -68.85 50.85
C LEU A 70 18.04 -67.85 51.75
N GLN A 71 18.48 -67.68 53.00
CA GLN A 71 17.94 -66.68 53.93
C GLN A 71 18.06 -65.26 53.37
N LYS A 72 19.23 -64.89 52.84
CA LYS A 72 19.42 -63.58 52.18
C LYS A 72 18.52 -63.42 50.95
N ALA A 73 18.36 -64.47 50.13
CA ALA A 73 17.48 -64.43 48.98
C ALA A 73 16.00 -64.29 49.39
N GLU A 74 15.57 -64.97 50.45
CA GLU A 74 14.23 -64.82 51.04
C GLU A 74 14.02 -63.42 51.62
N GLU A 75 14.99 -62.89 52.38
CA GLU A 75 14.96 -61.51 52.88
C GLU A 75 14.89 -60.48 51.76
N GLU A 76 15.67 -60.66 50.68
CA GLU A 76 15.60 -59.81 49.50
C GLU A 76 14.24 -59.89 48.81
N ARG A 77 13.65 -61.09 48.69
CA ARG A 77 12.29 -61.25 48.14
C ARG A 77 11.26 -60.52 48.99
N ILE A 78 11.28 -60.71 50.30
CA ILE A 78 10.38 -60.04 51.24
C ILE A 78 10.57 -58.52 51.20
N ASN A 79 11.82 -58.05 51.11
CA ASN A 79 12.11 -56.62 51.00
C ASN A 79 11.60 -56.03 49.68
N ARG A 80 11.76 -56.75 48.56
CA ARG A 80 11.21 -56.34 47.26
C ARG A 80 9.68 -56.33 47.27
N GLU A 81 9.04 -57.33 47.87
CA GLU A 81 7.58 -57.37 48.04
C GLU A 81 7.09 -56.18 48.88
N LYS A 82 7.75 -55.88 50.01
CA LYS A 82 7.44 -54.69 50.82
C LYS A 82 7.65 -53.38 50.06
N GLN A 83 8.69 -53.28 49.23
CA GLN A 83 8.93 -52.11 48.38
C GLN A 83 7.81 -51.95 47.34
N LEU A 84 7.44 -53.02 46.65
CA LEU A 84 6.33 -53.01 45.68
C LEU A 84 5.01 -52.64 46.35
N GLU A 85 4.71 -53.18 47.53
CA GLU A 85 3.51 -52.80 48.27
C GLU A 85 3.49 -51.31 48.65
N GLN A 86 4.64 -50.76 49.07
CA GLN A 86 4.76 -49.33 49.36
C GLN A 86 4.58 -48.51 48.08
N GLU A 87 5.24 -48.89 46.99
CA GLU A 87 5.08 -48.23 45.69
C GLU A 87 3.65 -48.28 45.19
N GLU A 88 2.94 -49.41 45.32
CA GLU A 88 1.53 -49.53 44.95
C GLU A 88 0.64 -48.65 45.81
N ARG A 89 0.87 -48.57 47.12
CA ARG A 89 0.12 -47.68 48.01
C ARG A 89 0.37 -46.23 47.62
N MET A 90 1.62 -45.85 47.39
CA MET A 90 1.98 -44.52 46.92
C MET A 90 1.36 -44.21 45.55
N ALA A 91 1.36 -45.16 44.61
CA ALA A 91 0.75 -45.01 43.30
C ALA A 91 -0.78 -44.84 43.40
N LYS A 92 -1.44 -45.59 44.28
CA LYS A 92 -2.89 -45.45 44.54
C LYS A 92 -3.23 -44.09 45.15
N GLU A 93 -2.46 -43.63 46.13
CA GLU A 93 -2.64 -42.29 46.73
C GLU A 93 -2.36 -41.17 45.73
N LEU A 94 -1.29 -41.29 44.93
CA LEU A 94 -1.00 -40.34 43.86
C LEU A 94 -2.11 -40.33 42.79
N ALA A 95 -2.64 -41.48 42.41
CA ALA A 95 -3.75 -41.59 41.48
C ALA A 95 -5.02 -40.93 42.04
N ARG A 96 -5.30 -41.13 43.33
CA ARG A 96 -6.41 -40.48 44.03
C ARG A 96 -6.26 -38.96 44.06
N ILE A 97 -5.09 -38.45 44.47
CA ILE A 97 -4.79 -37.01 44.49
C ILE A 97 -4.92 -36.42 43.08
N ASN A 98 -4.41 -37.11 42.06
CA ASN A 98 -4.52 -36.66 40.68
C ASN A 98 -5.98 -36.65 40.19
N TYR A 99 -6.78 -37.65 40.55
CA TYR A 99 -8.20 -37.70 40.22
C TYR A 99 -8.97 -36.56 40.89
N GLU A 100 -8.73 -36.30 42.19
CA GLU A 100 -9.34 -35.19 42.92
C GLU A 100 -8.95 -33.84 42.29
N LYS A 101 -7.68 -33.62 41.96
CA LYS A 101 -7.22 -32.43 41.22
C LYS A 101 -7.93 -32.27 39.87
N GLN A 102 -8.03 -33.31 39.07
CA GLN A 102 -8.72 -33.25 37.77
C GLN A 102 -10.21 -32.96 37.92
N LYS A 103 -10.86 -33.54 38.94
CA LYS A 103 -12.27 -33.27 39.25
C LYS A 103 -12.46 -31.80 39.62
N ASP A 104 -11.59 -31.26 40.47
CA ASP A 104 -11.61 -29.86 40.89
C ASP A 104 -11.33 -28.91 39.73
N GLU A 105 -10.37 -29.23 38.86
CA GLU A 105 -10.08 -28.46 37.66
C GLU A 105 -11.25 -28.44 36.68
N LYS A 106 -11.90 -29.60 36.44
CA LYS A 106 -13.10 -29.68 35.60
C LYS A 106 -14.26 -28.90 36.21
N LEU A 107 -14.44 -28.97 37.52
CA LEU A 107 -15.45 -28.18 38.23
C LEU A 107 -15.18 -26.68 38.07
N ARG A 108 -13.93 -26.23 38.25
CA ARG A 108 -13.51 -24.84 38.05
C ARG A 108 -13.66 -24.41 36.58
N GLN A 109 -13.36 -25.28 35.62
CA GLN A 109 -13.62 -25.01 34.19
C GLN A 109 -15.11 -24.81 33.92
N TYR A 110 -15.96 -25.71 34.43
CA TYR A 110 -17.41 -25.58 34.33
C TYR A 110 -17.92 -24.27 34.94
N ILE A 111 -17.40 -23.88 36.11
CA ILE A 111 -17.76 -22.62 36.77
C ILE A 111 -17.28 -21.41 35.96
N ARG A 112 -16.05 -21.42 35.42
CA ARG A 112 -15.53 -20.35 34.54
C ARG A 112 -16.39 -20.15 33.30
N GLN A 113 -16.80 -21.25 32.67
CA GLN A 113 -17.64 -21.17 31.47
C GLN A 113 -19.07 -20.69 31.77
N ASN A 114 -19.65 -21.09 32.91
CA ASN A 114 -21.06 -20.82 33.23
C ASN A 114 -21.31 -19.60 34.12
N SER A 115 -20.28 -19.02 34.74
CA SER A 115 -20.43 -17.79 35.52
C SER A 115 -20.33 -16.56 34.62
N LEU A 116 -21.30 -15.66 34.75
CA LEU A 116 -21.32 -14.40 33.99
C LEU A 116 -20.20 -13.46 34.45
N GLU A 117 -19.97 -13.37 35.77
CA GLU A 117 -18.95 -12.50 36.36
C GLU A 117 -17.53 -12.80 35.85
N LEU A 118 -17.13 -14.08 35.79
CA LEU A 118 -15.81 -14.46 35.29
C LEU A 118 -15.70 -14.21 33.78
N ARG A 119 -16.78 -14.42 33.02
CA ARG A 119 -16.81 -14.17 31.57
C ARG A 119 -16.69 -12.67 31.26
N GLU A 120 -17.37 -11.82 32.01
CA GLU A 120 -17.26 -10.36 31.89
C GLU A 120 -15.88 -9.86 32.32
N LEU A 121 -15.30 -10.46 33.37
CA LEU A 121 -13.94 -10.13 33.78
C LEU A 121 -12.94 -10.54 32.69
N GLU A 122 -13.07 -11.75 32.13
CA GLU A 122 -12.25 -12.19 31.00
C GLU A 122 -12.42 -11.31 29.76
N SER A 123 -13.64 -10.86 29.45
CA SER A 123 -13.86 -9.98 28.29
C SER A 123 -13.22 -8.61 28.49
N LYS A 124 -13.33 -8.02 29.69
CA LYS A 124 -12.65 -6.76 30.04
C LYS A 124 -11.13 -6.90 30.02
N LEU A 125 -10.59 -8.02 30.50
CA LEU A 125 -9.16 -8.30 30.42
C LEU A 125 -8.68 -8.51 28.98
N LYS A 126 -9.46 -9.20 28.13
CA LYS A 126 -9.17 -9.33 26.69
C LYS A 126 -9.17 -7.96 26.02
N ALA A 127 -10.14 -7.10 26.31
CA ALA A 127 -10.17 -5.73 25.81
C ALA A 127 -8.94 -4.91 26.24
N ALA A 128 -8.46 -5.11 27.47
CA ALA A 128 -7.22 -4.49 27.94
C ALA A 128 -5.98 -4.94 27.17
N TYR A 129 -5.87 -6.23 26.84
CA TYR A 129 -4.80 -6.72 25.96
C TYR A 129 -4.88 -6.09 24.58
N LEU A 130 -6.08 -6.02 23.98
CA LEU A 130 -6.27 -5.36 22.69
C LEU A 130 -5.87 -3.88 22.73
N ASN A 131 -6.16 -3.19 23.84
CA ASN A 131 -5.76 -1.79 24.01
C ASN A 131 -4.24 -1.64 24.17
N LYS A 132 -3.59 -2.55 24.91
CA LYS A 132 -2.13 -2.60 25.02
C LYS A 132 -1.48 -2.84 23.66
N ASP A 133 -2.00 -3.80 22.89
CA ASP A 133 -1.49 -4.13 21.56
C ASP A 133 -1.73 -2.98 20.58
N ARG A 134 -2.90 -2.33 20.65
CA ARG A 134 -3.18 -1.12 19.85
C ARG A 134 -2.20 0.00 20.19
N ALA A 135 -1.89 0.22 21.46
CA ALA A 135 -0.92 1.24 21.86
C ALA A 135 0.49 0.92 21.35
N ALA A 136 0.91 -0.35 21.39
CA ALA A 136 2.16 -0.79 20.79
C ALA A 136 2.18 -0.54 19.27
N GLN A 137 1.09 -0.87 18.56
CA GLN A 137 0.96 -0.59 17.12
C GLN A 137 1.00 0.90 16.78
N ILE A 138 0.40 1.75 17.61
CA ILE A 138 0.47 3.21 17.43
C ILE A 138 1.92 3.68 17.59
N ALA A 139 2.61 3.22 18.64
CA ALA A 139 4.02 3.56 18.86
C ALA A 139 4.91 3.07 17.70
N GLU A 140 4.70 1.85 17.19
CA GLU A 140 5.41 1.33 16.01
C GLU A 140 5.15 2.18 14.78
N LYS A 141 3.89 2.56 14.52
CA LYS A 141 3.55 3.47 13.42
C LYS A 141 4.18 4.83 13.58
N GLU A 142 4.21 5.40 14.78
CA GLU A 142 4.88 6.67 15.05
C GLU A 142 6.37 6.58 14.74
N VAL A 143 7.05 5.52 15.18
CA VAL A 143 8.46 5.27 14.85
C VAL A 143 8.67 5.19 13.33
N LEU A 144 7.85 4.41 12.62
CA LEU A 144 7.91 4.32 11.16
C LEU A 144 7.69 5.69 10.50
N MET A 145 6.73 6.48 10.98
CA MET A 145 6.49 7.83 10.45
C MET A 145 7.66 8.79 10.71
N PHE A 146 8.39 8.63 11.81
CA PHE A 146 9.62 9.39 12.06
C PHE A 146 10.76 8.93 11.14
N GLU A 147 10.87 7.63 10.88
CA GLU A 147 11.85 7.07 9.94
C GLU A 147 11.58 7.55 8.50
N THR A 148 10.33 7.48 8.01
CA THR A 148 9.98 7.97 6.68
C THR A 148 10.25 9.46 6.54
N LYS A 149 9.89 10.27 7.53
CA LYS A 149 10.21 11.72 7.53
C LYS A 149 11.71 11.98 7.48
N ARG A 150 12.52 11.14 8.14
CA ARG A 150 13.97 11.24 8.10
C ARG A 150 14.50 10.88 6.71
N GLU A 151 14.02 9.80 6.11
CA GLU A 151 14.37 9.39 4.74
C GLU A 151 13.96 10.45 3.70
N GLU A 152 12.77 11.02 3.83
CA GLU A 152 12.28 12.12 2.99
C GLU A 152 13.16 13.36 3.13
N ALA A 153 13.59 13.70 4.35
CA ALA A 153 14.51 14.81 4.58
C ALA A 153 15.88 14.56 3.93
N ASP A 154 16.43 13.35 4.06
CA ASP A 154 17.68 12.94 3.42
C ASP A 154 17.57 12.96 1.89
N PHE A 155 16.44 12.50 1.34
CA PHE A 155 16.16 12.58 -0.09
C PHE A 155 16.04 14.02 -0.58
N ALA A 156 15.31 14.88 0.15
CA ALA A 156 15.18 16.29 -0.17
C ALA A 156 16.54 17.02 -0.15
N GLN A 157 17.44 16.67 0.78
CA GLN A 157 18.81 17.19 0.79
C GLN A 157 19.59 16.76 -0.46
N LYS A 158 19.51 15.48 -0.85
CA LYS A 158 20.15 14.98 -2.07
C LYS A 158 19.64 15.71 -3.31
N MET A 159 18.31 15.81 -3.46
CA MET A 159 17.69 16.52 -4.58
C MET A 159 18.10 18.00 -4.63
N LYS A 160 18.18 18.68 -3.48
CA LYS A 160 18.71 20.06 -3.42
C LYS A 160 20.14 20.13 -3.91
N SER A 161 21.02 19.22 -3.45
CA SER A 161 22.42 19.20 -3.88
C SER A 161 22.58 18.92 -5.38
N GLU A 162 21.72 18.08 -5.97
CA GLU A 162 21.70 17.81 -7.41
C GLU A 162 21.19 19.02 -8.20
N ASN A 163 20.13 19.67 -7.74
CA ASN A 163 19.62 20.90 -8.34
C ASN A 163 20.66 22.03 -8.28
N GLU A 164 21.38 22.18 -7.17
CA GLU A 164 22.47 23.15 -7.06
C GLU A 164 23.60 22.86 -8.06
N ARG A 165 23.98 21.59 -8.23
CA ARG A 165 24.97 21.20 -9.26
C ARG A 165 24.48 21.53 -10.66
N ALA A 166 23.23 21.19 -10.98
CA ALA A 166 22.63 21.52 -12.27
C ALA A 166 22.56 23.03 -12.51
N ALA A 167 22.24 23.83 -11.48
CA ALA A 167 22.23 25.29 -11.57
C ALA A 167 23.63 25.86 -11.82
N ILE A 168 24.67 25.33 -11.16
CA ILE A 168 26.06 25.73 -11.41
C ILE A 168 26.48 25.38 -12.85
N GLU A 169 26.09 24.21 -13.36
CA GLU A 169 26.36 23.83 -14.75
C GLU A 169 25.64 24.73 -15.76
N GLN A 170 24.38 25.07 -15.50
CA GLN A 170 23.62 26.04 -16.31
C GLN A 170 24.29 27.41 -16.33
N GLN A 171 24.69 27.93 -15.16
CA GLN A 171 25.43 29.19 -15.07
C GLN A 171 26.73 29.16 -15.87
N ARG A 172 27.48 28.05 -15.84
CA ARG A 172 28.70 27.89 -16.65
C ARG A 172 28.39 27.89 -18.15
N LEU A 173 27.30 27.26 -18.58
CA LEU A 173 26.88 27.27 -19.98
C LEU A 173 26.45 28.67 -20.43
N GLU A 174 25.74 29.40 -19.57
CA GLU A 174 25.37 30.80 -19.83
C GLU A 174 26.60 31.71 -19.93
N GLN A 175 27.59 31.53 -19.04
CA GLN A 175 28.86 32.24 -19.11
C GLN A 175 29.59 31.98 -20.43
N ARG A 176 29.67 30.72 -20.87
CA ARG A 176 30.28 30.37 -22.17
C ARG A 176 29.56 31.02 -23.34
N ARG A 177 28.22 30.97 -23.35
CA ARG A 177 27.42 31.67 -24.38
C ARG A 177 27.67 33.17 -24.36
N HIS A 178 27.82 33.76 -23.17
CA HIS A 178 28.13 35.18 -23.04
C HIS A 178 29.53 35.50 -23.57
N GLU A 179 30.53 34.67 -23.28
CA GLU A 179 31.88 34.79 -23.84
C GLU A 179 31.87 34.70 -25.38
N GLU A 180 31.18 33.71 -25.95
CA GLU A 180 30.99 33.57 -27.40
C GLU A 180 30.32 34.81 -28.01
N LEU A 181 29.28 35.35 -27.37
CA LEU A 181 28.62 36.58 -27.82
C LEU A 181 29.57 37.79 -27.79
N LEU A 182 30.40 37.92 -26.76
CA LEU A 182 31.40 38.99 -26.66
C LEU A 182 32.48 38.84 -27.75
N GLU A 183 32.92 37.62 -28.04
CA GLU A 183 33.84 37.35 -29.15
C GLU A 183 33.22 37.71 -30.51
N HIS A 184 31.96 37.35 -30.74
CA HIS A 184 31.23 37.74 -31.94
C HIS A 184 31.05 39.26 -32.05
N GLN A 185 30.75 39.95 -30.94
CA GLN A 185 30.68 41.41 -30.92
C GLN A 185 32.02 42.05 -31.29
N ARG A 186 33.13 41.59 -30.71
CA ARG A 186 34.48 42.06 -31.05
C ARG A 186 34.81 41.84 -32.53
N GLN A 187 34.42 40.70 -33.11
CA GLN A 187 34.60 40.43 -34.53
C GLN A 187 33.78 41.40 -35.41
N LEU A 188 32.54 41.71 -35.04
CA LEU A 188 31.72 42.69 -35.75
C LEU A 188 32.29 44.10 -35.67
N GLU A 189 32.79 44.51 -34.49
CA GLU A 189 33.48 45.80 -34.32
C GLU A 189 34.71 45.90 -35.22
N GLN A 190 35.53 44.84 -35.30
CA GLN A 190 36.67 44.77 -36.22
C GLN A 190 36.23 44.91 -37.68
N GLN A 191 35.14 44.24 -38.09
CA GLN A 191 34.61 44.38 -39.45
C GLN A 191 34.13 45.80 -39.76
N LEU A 192 33.57 46.52 -38.78
CA LEU A 192 33.18 47.92 -38.94
C LEU A 192 34.40 48.82 -39.11
N VAL A 193 35.43 48.65 -38.27
CA VAL A 193 36.69 49.38 -38.38
C VAL A 193 37.36 49.12 -39.74
N ASP A 194 37.38 47.87 -40.20
CA ASP A 194 37.94 47.52 -41.51
C ASP A 194 37.15 48.15 -42.67
N ARG A 195 35.81 48.22 -42.55
CA ARG A 195 34.96 48.93 -43.53
C ARG A 195 35.25 50.43 -43.54
N GLU A 196 35.46 51.04 -42.38
CA GLU A 196 35.82 52.46 -42.28
C GLU A 196 37.20 52.74 -42.89
N ARG A 197 38.19 51.87 -42.62
CA ARG A 197 39.51 51.96 -43.26
C ARG A 197 39.43 51.89 -44.77
N ARG A 198 38.69 50.91 -45.32
CA ARG A 198 38.47 50.81 -46.77
C ARG A 198 37.79 52.05 -47.36
N ARG A 199 36.87 52.68 -46.62
CA ARG A 199 36.27 53.96 -47.05
C ARG A 199 37.29 55.09 -47.07
N GLN A 200 38.20 55.14 -46.09
CA GLN A 200 39.29 56.12 -46.06
C GLN A 200 40.26 55.91 -47.24
N GLU A 201 40.69 54.67 -47.48
CA GLU A 201 41.56 54.31 -48.61
C GLU A 201 40.92 54.71 -49.96
N ALA A 202 39.64 54.36 -50.18
CA ALA A 202 38.92 54.73 -51.38
C ALA A 202 38.76 56.26 -51.54
N TYR A 203 38.61 56.99 -50.43
CA TYR A 203 38.56 58.45 -50.46
C TYR A 203 39.92 59.08 -50.80
N GLU A 204 41.02 58.52 -50.29
CA GLU A 204 42.37 58.94 -50.68
C GLU A 204 42.65 58.67 -52.16
N GLU A 205 42.23 57.51 -52.68
CA GLU A 205 42.31 57.19 -54.10
C GLU A 205 41.51 58.18 -54.95
N PHE A 206 40.26 58.46 -54.57
CA PHE A 206 39.44 59.47 -55.23
C PHE A 206 40.10 60.86 -55.26
N LEU A 207 40.74 61.29 -54.17
CA LEU A 207 41.46 62.55 -54.15
C LEU A 207 42.66 62.56 -55.11
N ARG A 208 43.39 61.44 -55.22
CA ARG A 208 44.50 61.29 -56.18
C ARG A 208 43.99 61.34 -57.61
N GLU A 209 42.90 60.63 -57.91
CA GLU A 209 42.26 60.65 -59.22
C GLU A 209 41.74 62.05 -59.58
N LYS A 210 41.12 62.75 -58.63
CA LYS A 210 40.66 64.12 -58.84
C LYS A 210 41.80 65.06 -59.20
N LEU A 211 42.92 65.00 -58.49
CA LEU A 211 44.11 65.80 -58.81
C LEU A 211 44.63 65.50 -60.22
N LEU A 212 44.67 64.23 -60.61
CA LEU A 212 45.08 63.82 -61.95
C LEU A 212 44.10 64.29 -63.04
N VAL A 213 42.79 64.25 -62.78
CA VAL A 213 41.77 64.80 -63.67
C VAL A 213 41.92 66.30 -63.80
N ASP A 214 42.14 67.02 -62.70
CA ASP A 214 42.37 68.47 -62.70
C ASP A 214 43.63 68.83 -63.53
N GLU A 215 44.70 68.02 -63.46
CA GLU A 215 45.89 68.16 -64.32
C GLU A 215 45.57 67.93 -65.81
N ILE A 216 44.75 66.93 -66.15
CA ILE A 216 44.32 66.67 -67.53
C ILE A 216 43.48 67.84 -68.05
N VAL A 217 42.52 68.32 -67.26
CA VAL A 217 41.68 69.46 -67.62
C VAL A 217 42.52 70.71 -67.85
N ARG A 218 43.54 70.94 -67.00
CA ARG A 218 44.48 72.05 -67.20
C ARG A 218 45.25 71.91 -68.52
N LYS A 219 45.76 70.72 -68.85
CA LYS A 219 46.44 70.46 -70.14
C LYS A 219 45.51 70.69 -71.33
N LEU A 220 44.24 70.25 -71.25
CA LEU A 220 43.23 70.52 -72.28
C LEU A 220 42.98 72.02 -72.48
N TYR A 221 42.90 72.80 -71.40
CA TYR A 221 42.77 74.27 -71.51
C TYR A 221 44.00 74.91 -72.15
N GLU A 222 45.21 74.48 -71.80
CA GLU A 222 46.46 74.95 -72.41
C GLU A 222 46.51 74.58 -73.91
N GLU A 223 46.14 73.35 -74.27
CA GLU A 223 46.03 72.89 -75.66
C GLU A 223 44.97 73.70 -76.44
N GLU A 224 43.77 73.90 -75.90
CA GLU A 224 42.73 74.73 -76.53
C GLU A 224 43.17 76.18 -76.76
N GLN A 225 43.95 76.76 -75.84
CA GLN A 225 44.50 78.11 -76.01
C GLN A 225 45.47 78.15 -77.19
N THR A 226 46.40 77.19 -77.29
CA THR A 226 47.32 77.11 -78.44
C THR A 226 46.59 76.86 -79.76
N GLU A 227 45.53 76.05 -79.77
CA GLU A 227 44.70 75.84 -80.95
C GLU A 227 43.97 77.12 -81.39
N ARG A 228 43.45 77.92 -80.44
CA ARG A 228 42.81 79.20 -80.73
C ARG A 228 43.81 80.19 -81.34
N GLU A 229 45.02 80.26 -80.81
CA GLU A 229 46.10 81.10 -81.34
C GLU A 229 46.48 80.70 -82.78
N LEU A 230 46.68 79.41 -83.03
CA LEU A 230 46.96 78.88 -84.38
C LEU A 230 45.82 79.14 -85.37
N LYS A 231 44.55 79.08 -84.92
CA LYS A 231 43.38 79.43 -85.76
C LYS A 231 43.37 80.92 -86.11
N LEU A 232 43.71 81.80 -85.17
CA LEU A 232 43.81 83.25 -85.42
C LEU A 232 44.94 83.58 -86.40
N GLU A 233 46.10 82.92 -86.29
CA GLU A 233 47.21 83.08 -87.23
C GLU A 233 46.83 82.64 -88.65
N LYS A 234 46.17 81.50 -88.79
CA LYS A 234 45.65 81.03 -90.09
C LYS A 234 44.61 81.99 -90.68
N ALA A 235 43.73 82.56 -89.85
CA ALA A 235 42.75 83.54 -90.30
C ALA A 235 43.40 84.86 -90.76
N ARG A 236 44.46 85.32 -90.08
CA ARG A 236 45.23 86.51 -90.49
C ARG A 236 45.94 86.28 -91.83
N ALA A 237 46.53 85.10 -92.02
CA ALA A 237 47.18 84.73 -93.28
C ALA A 237 46.19 84.69 -94.45
N THR A 238 44.99 84.10 -94.27
CA THR A 238 43.96 84.08 -95.32
C THR A 238 43.39 85.48 -95.60
N GLN A 239 43.25 86.33 -94.59
CA GLN A 239 42.84 87.73 -94.77
C GLN A 239 43.82 88.53 -95.64
N GLN A 240 45.13 88.40 -95.41
CA GLN A 240 46.16 89.06 -96.22
C GLN A 240 46.09 88.62 -97.70
N HIS A 241 45.94 87.31 -97.95
CA HIS A 241 45.76 86.80 -99.31
C HIS A 241 44.47 87.30 -99.99
N ILE A 242 43.37 87.46 -99.24
CA ILE A 242 42.11 88.01 -99.76
C ILE A 242 42.26 89.49 -100.13
N GLU A 243 42.98 90.28 -99.33
CA GLU A 243 43.22 91.70 -99.60
C GLU A 243 44.08 91.91 -100.86
N GLU A 244 45.12 91.10 -101.05
CA GLU A 244 45.93 91.09 -102.27
C GLU A 244 45.09 90.72 -103.50
N PHE A 245 44.23 89.70 -103.40
CA PHE A 245 43.33 89.32 -104.48
C PHE A 245 42.30 90.40 -104.82
N LYS A 246 41.75 91.10 -103.81
CA LYS A 246 40.82 92.22 -104.02
C LYS A 246 41.46 93.40 -104.74
N ARG A 247 42.74 93.70 -104.47
CA ARG A 247 43.48 94.75 -105.20
C ARG A 247 43.60 94.41 -106.69
N GLN A 248 44.02 93.20 -107.01
CA GLN A 248 44.13 92.72 -108.39
C GLN A 248 42.77 92.71 -109.12
N GLN A 249 41.69 92.35 -108.42
CA GLN A 249 40.34 92.35 -108.98
C GLN A 249 39.78 93.78 -109.22
N ALA A 250 40.15 94.75 -108.39
CA ALA A 250 39.76 96.15 -108.57
C ALA A 250 40.44 96.77 -109.80
N GLU A 251 41.72 96.47 -110.02
CA GLU A 251 42.46 96.87 -111.22
C GLU A 251 41.82 96.27 -112.49
N TRP A 252 41.41 94.99 -112.44
CA TRP A 252 40.68 94.36 -113.55
C TRP A 252 39.30 95.01 -113.81
N ARG A 253 38.54 95.32 -112.75
CA ARG A 253 37.21 95.94 -112.89
C ARG A 253 37.26 97.36 -113.50
N CYS A 254 38.26 98.17 -113.17
CA CYS A 254 38.43 99.47 -113.83
C CYS A 254 38.62 99.32 -115.35
N MET A 255 39.42 98.34 -115.77
CA MET A 255 39.67 98.05 -117.19
C MET A 255 38.42 97.50 -117.93
N GLU A 256 37.52 96.82 -117.22
CA GLU A 256 36.27 96.29 -117.77
C GLU A 256 35.17 97.38 -117.87
N GLN A 257 35.09 98.27 -116.88
CA GLN A 257 34.09 99.36 -116.84
C GLN A 257 34.27 100.37 -117.99
N GLU A 258 35.51 100.71 -118.34
CA GLU A 258 35.78 101.55 -119.52
C GLU A 258 35.28 100.92 -120.83
N LYS A 259 35.23 99.58 -120.93
CA LYS A 259 34.68 98.88 -122.10
C LYS A 259 33.15 98.83 -122.06
N MET A 260 32.55 98.61 -120.89
CA MET A 260 31.09 98.52 -120.70
C MET A 260 30.37 99.86 -120.90
N GLU A 261 30.97 100.99 -120.52
CA GLU A 261 30.37 102.31 -120.76
C GLU A 261 30.25 102.65 -122.26
N ALA A 262 31.12 102.09 -123.10
CA ALA A 262 31.03 102.24 -124.55
C ALA A 262 29.86 101.43 -125.15
N GLU A 263 29.48 100.29 -124.54
CA GLU A 263 28.39 99.43 -125.00
C GLU A 263 27.02 99.84 -124.44
N ASN A 264 26.94 100.29 -123.19
CA ASN A 264 25.67 100.71 -122.56
C ASN A 264 25.03 101.95 -123.19
N ARG A 265 25.82 102.82 -123.86
CA ARG A 265 25.26 103.90 -124.68
C ARG A 265 24.40 103.37 -125.84
N ARG A 266 24.62 102.13 -126.30
CA ARG A 266 23.85 101.51 -127.39
C ARG A 266 22.59 100.76 -126.92
N ILE A 267 22.47 100.45 -125.62
CA ILE A 267 21.35 99.63 -125.07
C ILE A 267 20.18 100.48 -124.58
N MET A 268 20.43 101.68 -124.05
CA MET A 268 19.38 102.57 -123.53
C MET A 268 18.35 102.94 -124.61
N GLU A 269 18.76 102.99 -125.88
CA GLU A 269 17.89 103.27 -127.02
C GLU A 269 16.85 102.16 -127.29
N PHE A 270 17.00 100.95 -126.73
CA PHE A 270 16.13 99.78 -126.99
C PHE A 270 15.11 99.47 -125.87
N ALA A 271 15.34 99.88 -124.62
CA ALA A 271 14.56 99.42 -123.45
C ALA A 271 13.21 100.12 -123.24
N GLU A 272 13.02 101.35 -123.72
CA GLU A 272 11.77 102.11 -123.52
C GLU A 272 10.54 101.47 -124.20
N GLN A 273 10.73 100.50 -125.09
CA GLN A 273 9.65 99.91 -125.89
C GLN A 273 8.91 98.70 -125.24
N GLN A 274 9.41 98.11 -124.14
CA GLN A 274 8.88 96.84 -123.58
C GLN A 274 7.92 96.95 -122.37
N GLN A 275 7.96 98.01 -121.57
CA GLN A 275 7.29 98.05 -120.25
C GLN A 275 5.74 98.05 -120.27
N HIS A 276 5.10 98.13 -121.43
CA HIS A 276 3.64 98.34 -121.51
C HIS A 276 2.78 97.06 -121.35
N MET A 277 3.36 95.86 -121.22
CA MET A 277 2.65 94.58 -121.39
C MET A 277 2.29 93.77 -120.12
N GLU A 278 2.87 94.02 -118.95
CA GLU A 278 2.82 93.04 -117.83
C GLU A 278 1.62 93.14 -116.84
N GLU A 279 0.88 94.24 -116.78
CA GLU A 279 -0.04 94.53 -115.65
C GLU A 279 -1.32 93.64 -115.53
N THR A 280 -1.58 92.69 -116.44
CA THR A 280 -2.90 92.02 -116.54
C THR A 280 -3.06 90.68 -115.77
N ARG A 281 -2.00 90.06 -115.24
CA ARG A 281 -2.04 88.65 -114.76
C ARG A 281 -2.59 88.37 -113.34
N MET A 282 -2.66 89.32 -112.41
CA MET A 282 -2.67 89.03 -110.96
C MET A 282 -4.01 88.64 -110.26
N LYS A 283 -5.16 88.49 -110.92
CA LYS A 283 -6.49 88.42 -110.24
C LYS A 283 -7.08 87.02 -109.88
N LYS A 284 -6.49 85.86 -110.22
CA LYS A 284 -7.18 84.54 -110.20
C LYS A 284 -6.99 83.60 -108.98
N ILE A 285 -6.27 83.96 -107.91
CA ILE A 285 -5.75 82.98 -106.94
C ILE A 285 -6.63 82.72 -105.67
N ARG A 286 -7.63 83.55 -105.33
CA ARG A 286 -8.21 83.60 -103.96
C ARG A 286 -9.33 82.61 -103.56
N GLU A 287 -9.85 81.72 -104.41
CA GLU A 287 -11.12 80.98 -104.15
C GLU A 287 -11.00 79.53 -103.57
N ARG A 288 -9.84 79.03 -103.14
CA ARG A 288 -9.63 77.58 -102.87
C ARG A 288 -9.62 77.11 -101.39
N GLU A 289 -9.76 77.96 -100.38
CA GLU A 289 -9.38 77.61 -98.99
C GLU A 289 -10.52 77.10 -98.04
N GLU A 290 -11.82 77.23 -98.36
CA GLU A 290 -12.93 77.06 -97.38
C GLU A 290 -13.44 75.61 -97.09
N ALA A 291 -12.92 74.55 -97.72
CA ALA A 291 -13.58 73.21 -97.71
C ALA A 291 -13.16 72.19 -96.61
N LYS A 292 -12.25 72.51 -95.66
CA LYS A 292 -11.60 71.50 -94.80
C LYS A 292 -12.17 71.27 -93.38
N GLU A 293 -13.14 72.05 -92.88
CA GLU A 293 -13.50 72.05 -91.43
C GLU A 293 -14.61 71.07 -90.97
N HIS A 294 -15.32 70.37 -91.86
CA HIS A 294 -16.53 69.59 -91.50
C HIS A 294 -16.29 68.18 -90.90
N LEU A 295 -15.09 67.60 -90.98
CA LEU A 295 -14.84 66.16 -90.68
C LEU A 295 -14.67 65.82 -89.18
N HIS A 296 -14.40 66.80 -88.31
CA HIS A 296 -13.95 66.52 -86.93
C HIS A 296 -15.05 66.28 -85.88
N LYS A 297 -16.33 66.57 -86.16
CA LYS A 297 -17.41 66.52 -85.13
C LYS A 297 -18.02 65.13 -84.86
N MET A 298 -17.84 64.14 -85.73
CA MET A 298 -18.58 62.86 -85.68
C MET A 298 -17.99 61.77 -84.76
N LEU A 299 -16.81 61.99 -84.15
CA LEU A 299 -16.10 60.94 -83.39
C LEU A 299 -16.34 60.96 -81.87
N CYS A 300 -16.95 62.01 -81.31
CA CYS A 300 -17.12 62.16 -79.86
C CYS A 300 -18.37 61.43 -79.28
N GLU A 301 -19.42 61.18 -80.07
CA GLU A 301 -20.72 60.66 -79.56
C GLU A 301 -20.71 59.15 -79.25
N LYS A 302 -19.76 58.36 -79.78
CA LYS A 302 -19.77 56.89 -79.62
C LYS A 302 -19.19 56.36 -78.30
N MET A 303 -18.52 57.19 -77.50
CA MET A 303 -17.82 56.76 -76.28
C MET A 303 -18.69 56.82 -75.00
N GLU A 304 -19.86 57.47 -75.03
CA GLU A 304 -20.70 57.69 -73.84
C GLU A 304 -21.75 56.58 -73.61
N GLU A 305 -22.16 55.84 -74.65
CA GLU A 305 -23.21 54.80 -74.57
C GLU A 305 -22.73 53.49 -73.87
N GLU A 306 -21.44 53.17 -73.90
CA GLU A 306 -20.90 51.92 -73.31
C GLU A 306 -20.77 51.96 -71.78
N ARG A 307 -20.82 53.13 -71.14
CA ARG A 307 -20.73 53.26 -69.66
C ARG A 307 -22.05 52.97 -68.94
N GLN A 308 -23.19 53.24 -69.57
CA GLN A 308 -24.51 53.14 -68.91
C GLN A 308 -25.00 51.68 -68.72
N GLN A 309 -24.52 50.74 -69.54
CA GLN A 309 -24.96 49.33 -69.49
C GLN A 309 -24.36 48.52 -68.30
N ARG A 310 -23.33 49.03 -67.63
CA ARG A 310 -22.66 48.32 -66.51
C ARG A 310 -23.34 48.55 -65.15
N GLU A 311 -24.05 49.66 -64.99
CA GLU A 311 -24.71 50.04 -63.72
C GLU A 311 -26.07 49.34 -63.49
N GLU A 312 -26.69 48.80 -64.55
CA GLU A 312 -27.99 48.09 -64.46
C GLU A 312 -27.86 46.65 -63.93
N MET A 313 -26.69 46.02 -64.06
CA MET A 313 -26.48 44.62 -63.66
C MET A 313 -26.24 44.42 -62.16
N GLU A 314 -25.87 45.47 -61.42
CA GLU A 314 -25.58 45.39 -59.97
C GLU A 314 -26.85 45.50 -59.11
N ARG A 315 -27.94 46.12 -59.60
CA ARG A 315 -29.20 46.31 -58.86
C ARG A 315 -30.03 45.04 -58.68
N ILE A 316 -29.88 44.05 -59.57
CA ILE A 316 -30.66 42.79 -59.56
C ILE A 316 -30.15 41.79 -58.50
N ARG A 317 -28.93 41.96 -57.98
CA ARG A 317 -28.36 41.07 -56.95
C ARG A 317 -28.84 41.38 -55.52
N GLU A 318 -29.32 42.59 -55.26
CA GLU A 318 -29.74 43.02 -53.92
C GLU A 318 -31.18 42.59 -53.57
N GLU A 319 -32.03 42.33 -54.58
CA GLU A 319 -33.44 41.94 -54.40
C GLU A 319 -33.61 40.46 -53.97
N LEU A 320 -32.72 39.56 -54.38
CA LEU A 320 -32.78 38.11 -54.05
C LEU A 320 -32.42 37.76 -52.60
N SER A 321 -31.63 38.59 -51.90
CA SER A 321 -31.22 38.33 -50.50
C SER A 321 -32.32 38.60 -49.47
N MET A 322 -33.39 39.31 -49.84
CA MET A 322 -34.45 39.73 -48.93
C MET A 322 -35.59 38.71 -48.83
N GLU A 323 -35.79 37.86 -49.84
CA GLU A 323 -36.81 36.80 -49.85
C GLU A 323 -36.43 35.59 -48.97
N GLU A 324 -35.14 35.23 -48.88
CA GLU A 324 -34.65 34.10 -48.06
C GLU A 324 -34.83 34.30 -46.54
N LYS A 325 -34.96 35.55 -46.06
CA LYS A 325 -35.18 35.86 -44.63
C LYS A 325 -36.64 35.74 -44.19
N GLU A 326 -37.60 35.75 -45.12
CA GLU A 326 -39.04 35.69 -44.79
C GLU A 326 -39.55 34.25 -44.60
N GLU A 327 -38.92 33.24 -45.22
CA GLU A 327 -39.29 31.83 -45.06
C GLU A 327 -38.88 31.26 -43.68
N ALA A 328 -37.78 31.76 -43.10
CA ALA A 328 -37.26 31.30 -41.80
C ALA A 328 -38.16 31.67 -40.61
N ASN A 329 -39.00 32.71 -40.73
CA ASN A 329 -39.94 33.10 -39.68
C ASN A 329 -41.21 32.22 -39.68
N ARG A 330 -41.62 31.65 -40.81
CA ARG A 330 -42.83 30.81 -40.92
C ARG A 330 -42.70 29.43 -40.25
N GLN A 331 -41.47 28.94 -40.04
CA GLN A 331 -41.23 27.64 -39.38
C GLN A 331 -41.24 27.72 -37.84
N ARG A 332 -40.97 28.89 -37.26
CA ARG A 332 -40.97 29.10 -35.79
C ARG A 332 -42.39 29.12 -35.20
N ASP A 333 -43.38 29.55 -35.99
CA ASP A 333 -44.79 29.63 -35.56
C ASP A 333 -45.49 28.25 -35.44
N ILE A 334 -44.94 27.20 -36.08
CA ILE A 334 -45.51 25.84 -36.04
C ILE A 334 -45.11 25.08 -34.76
N GLU A 335 -43.89 25.32 -34.24
CA GLU A 335 -43.37 24.65 -33.04
C GLU A 335 -43.99 25.15 -31.72
N GLU A 336 -44.49 26.39 -31.68
CA GLU A 336 -45.16 26.96 -30.51
C GLU A 336 -46.60 26.44 -30.33
N MET A 337 -47.25 26.00 -31.41
CA MET A 337 -48.60 25.42 -31.37
C MET A 337 -48.61 23.96 -30.91
N GLU A 338 -47.54 23.18 -31.13
CA GLU A 338 -47.42 21.79 -30.64
C GLU A 338 -47.20 21.69 -29.12
N LYS A 339 -46.48 22.63 -28.51
CA LYS A 339 -46.18 22.62 -27.06
C LYS A 339 -47.43 22.90 -26.19
N LYS A 340 -48.42 23.61 -26.72
CA LYS A 340 -49.68 23.93 -26.01
C LYS A 340 -50.69 22.77 -25.98
N ILE A 341 -50.56 21.76 -26.85
CA ILE A 341 -51.45 20.59 -26.88
C ILE A 341 -50.97 19.47 -25.92
N ARG A 342 -49.66 19.30 -25.73
CA ARG A 342 -49.10 18.26 -24.83
C ARG A 342 -49.31 18.53 -23.33
N GLN A 343 -49.50 19.79 -22.92
CA GLN A 343 -49.70 20.15 -21.52
C GLN A 343 -51.16 19.98 -21.02
N ARG A 344 -52.13 19.79 -21.92
CA ARG A 344 -53.55 19.62 -21.57
C ARG A 344 -53.97 18.17 -21.32
N LEU A 345 -53.21 17.19 -21.84
CA LEU A 345 -53.49 15.75 -21.73
C LEU A 345 -52.89 15.09 -20.46
N THR A 346 -51.80 15.64 -19.91
CA THR A 346 -51.10 15.07 -18.73
C THR A 346 -51.76 15.41 -17.39
N LEU A 347 -52.59 16.46 -17.33
CA LEU A 347 -53.29 16.91 -16.12
C LEU A 347 -54.61 16.16 -15.85
N GLN A 348 -55.16 15.43 -16.83
CA GLN A 348 -56.46 14.74 -16.69
C GLN A 348 -56.32 13.26 -16.27
N GLN A 349 -55.15 12.64 -16.49
CA GLN A 349 -54.88 11.23 -16.13
C GLN A 349 -54.42 11.05 -14.67
N THR A 350 -53.76 12.04 -14.07
CA THR A 350 -53.19 11.94 -12.71
C THR A 350 -54.21 12.09 -11.57
N PHE A 351 -55.42 12.59 -11.84
CA PHE A 351 -56.47 12.78 -10.83
C PHE A 351 -57.37 11.56 -10.62
N GLN A 352 -57.47 10.65 -11.61
CA GLN A 352 -58.36 9.48 -11.54
C GLN A 352 -57.73 8.27 -10.83
N GLU A 353 -56.40 8.16 -10.80
CA GLU A 353 -55.68 7.00 -10.24
C GLU A 353 -55.53 7.04 -8.70
N GLN A 354 -55.67 8.21 -8.04
CA GLN A 354 -55.52 8.33 -6.58
C GLN A 354 -56.78 8.00 -5.76
N MET A 355 -57.98 8.06 -6.33
CA MET A 355 -59.25 7.85 -5.59
C MET A 355 -59.64 6.37 -5.47
N ALA A 356 -59.30 5.53 -6.47
CA ALA A 356 -59.69 4.12 -6.50
C ALA A 356 -58.92 3.22 -5.50
N PHE A 357 -57.73 3.64 -5.04
CA PHE A 357 -56.88 2.81 -4.16
C PHE A 357 -57.26 2.87 -2.67
N LYS A 358 -58.11 3.83 -2.25
CA LYS A 358 -58.42 4.09 -0.83
C LYS A 358 -59.68 3.38 -0.29
N GLU A 359 -60.57 2.89 -1.15
CA GLU A 359 -61.87 2.31 -0.74
C GLU A 359 -61.87 0.78 -0.56
N LEU A 360 -60.93 0.05 -1.18
CA LEU A 360 -60.93 -1.42 -1.17
C LEU A 360 -60.48 -2.04 0.17
N ARG A 361 -59.65 -1.35 0.97
CA ARG A 361 -59.01 -1.92 2.18
C ARG A 361 -59.87 -1.98 3.44
N ARG A 362 -61.05 -1.34 3.49
CA ARG A 362 -61.85 -1.17 4.73
C ARG A 362 -62.99 -2.18 4.91
N ARG A 363 -63.28 -3.02 3.92
CA ARG A 363 -64.43 -3.94 3.93
C ARG A 363 -64.11 -5.37 4.39
N GLU A 364 -62.85 -5.82 4.29
CA GLU A 364 -62.48 -7.23 4.55
C GLU A 364 -62.30 -7.57 6.05
N GLU A 365 -62.03 -6.62 6.94
CA GLU A 365 -61.70 -6.90 8.36
C GLU A 365 -62.92 -7.15 9.28
N LYS A 366 -64.16 -6.88 8.83
CA LYS A 366 -65.36 -6.91 9.71
C LYS A 366 -66.14 -8.22 9.71
N GLU A 367 -65.91 -9.12 8.77
CA GLU A 367 -66.74 -10.34 8.58
C GLU A 367 -66.22 -11.57 9.35
N GLU A 368 -64.99 -11.53 9.89
CA GLU A 368 -64.35 -12.71 10.53
C GLU A 368 -64.66 -12.89 12.03
N GLU A 369 -65.08 -11.85 12.76
CA GLU A 369 -65.20 -11.89 14.23
C GLU A 369 -66.52 -12.50 14.77
N GLU A 370 -67.59 -12.56 13.99
CA GLU A 370 -68.93 -12.91 14.50
C GLU A 370 -69.21 -14.42 14.59
N ALA A 371 -68.43 -15.27 13.90
CA ALA A 371 -68.69 -16.72 13.78
C ALA A 371 -68.27 -17.58 15.00
N PHE A 372 -67.49 -17.06 15.96
CA PHE A 372 -66.88 -17.85 17.04
C PHE A 372 -67.75 -18.01 18.31
N ARG A 373 -68.70 -17.10 18.57
CA ARG A 373 -69.46 -17.06 19.85
C ARG A 373 -70.54 -18.13 20.04
N GLN A 374 -71.06 -18.73 18.97
CA GLN A 374 -72.25 -19.60 19.06
C GLN A 374 -71.96 -21.04 19.52
N ARG A 375 -70.71 -21.53 19.51
CA ARG A 375 -70.39 -22.97 19.71
C ARG A 375 -70.19 -23.47 21.14
N MET A 376 -70.18 -22.61 22.17
CA MET A 376 -69.76 -23.00 23.53
C MET A 376 -70.91 -23.15 24.54
N MET A 377 -72.11 -22.69 24.20
CA MET A 377 -73.30 -22.78 25.08
C MET A 377 -73.89 -24.20 25.14
N ASP A 378 -73.62 -25.05 24.14
CA ASP A 378 -74.19 -26.40 24.05
C ASP A 378 -73.55 -27.42 25.01
N LYS A 379 -72.38 -27.11 25.59
CA LYS A 379 -71.62 -28.01 26.47
C LYS A 379 -72.17 -28.14 27.90
N PHE A 380 -72.93 -27.17 28.38
CA PHE A 380 -73.36 -27.13 29.78
C PHE A 380 -74.62 -27.95 30.07
N ALA A 381 -75.35 -28.41 29.04
CA ALA A 381 -76.64 -29.09 29.21
C ALA A 381 -76.53 -30.60 29.47
N GLU A 382 -75.36 -31.22 29.25
CA GLU A 382 -75.18 -32.68 29.37
C GLU A 382 -74.77 -33.13 30.78
N ASP A 383 -74.24 -32.23 31.62
CA ASP A 383 -73.67 -32.57 32.93
C ASP A 383 -74.73 -32.69 34.05
N ASP A 384 -75.91 -32.07 33.91
CA ASP A 384 -76.94 -32.04 34.96
C ASP A 384 -77.78 -33.34 35.07
N ARG A 385 -77.69 -34.26 34.11
CA ARG A 385 -78.51 -35.49 34.07
C ARG A 385 -77.93 -36.67 34.86
N ILE A 386 -76.65 -36.67 35.21
CA ILE A 386 -75.96 -37.83 35.80
C ILE A 386 -76.04 -37.84 37.35
N GLU A 387 -76.56 -36.79 37.97
CA GLU A 387 -76.34 -36.53 39.39
C GLU A 387 -77.30 -37.24 40.37
N GLN A 388 -78.47 -37.71 39.91
CA GLN A 388 -79.58 -38.10 40.79
C GLN A 388 -79.64 -39.59 41.20
N MET A 389 -78.95 -40.52 40.53
CA MET A 389 -79.00 -41.96 40.85
C MET A 389 -77.92 -42.47 41.83
N ASN A 390 -77.02 -41.59 42.29
CA ASN A 390 -75.87 -41.99 43.12
C ASN A 390 -76.11 -41.88 44.64
N ALA A 391 -77.29 -41.44 45.10
CA ALA A 391 -77.51 -40.98 46.48
C ALA A 391 -77.52 -42.06 47.59
N GLN A 392 -77.83 -43.32 47.29
CA GLN A 392 -77.90 -44.39 48.32
C GLN A 392 -76.64 -45.26 48.38
N LYS A 393 -75.94 -45.46 47.25
CA LYS A 393 -74.53 -45.94 47.24
C LYS A 393 -73.57 -44.93 47.89
N ARG A 394 -73.93 -43.63 47.91
CA ARG A 394 -73.18 -42.55 48.57
C ARG A 394 -73.02 -42.78 50.08
N ARG A 395 -74.04 -43.20 50.84
CA ARG A 395 -73.94 -43.27 52.32
C ARG A 395 -73.05 -44.39 52.88
N MET A 396 -73.11 -45.59 52.33
CA MET A 396 -72.24 -46.70 52.77
C MET A 396 -70.80 -46.52 52.28
N LYS A 397 -70.62 -46.09 51.03
CA LYS A 397 -69.31 -45.66 50.53
C LYS A 397 -68.77 -44.45 51.29
N GLN A 398 -69.60 -43.51 51.77
CA GLN A 398 -69.15 -42.34 52.54
C GLN A 398 -68.49 -42.70 53.86
N LEU A 399 -68.88 -43.79 54.53
CA LEU A 399 -68.28 -44.19 55.80
C LEU A 399 -66.97 -44.96 55.62
N GLU A 400 -66.90 -45.85 54.62
CA GLU A 400 -65.65 -46.51 54.21
C GLU A 400 -64.68 -45.48 53.61
N HIS A 401 -65.16 -44.61 52.71
CA HIS A 401 -64.41 -43.47 52.23
C HIS A 401 -64.04 -42.50 53.34
N ARG A 402 -64.81 -42.31 54.41
CA ARG A 402 -64.38 -41.43 55.52
C ARG A 402 -63.19 -42.01 56.26
N ARG A 403 -63.16 -43.32 56.53
CA ARG A 403 -62.01 -44.00 57.16
C ARG A 403 -60.82 -44.10 56.22
N GLU A 404 -61.05 -44.38 54.94
CA GLU A 404 -60.01 -44.37 53.90
C GLU A 404 -59.50 -42.95 53.63
N VAL A 405 -60.35 -41.92 53.70
CA VAL A 405 -60.00 -40.50 53.58
C VAL A 405 -59.25 -40.03 54.81
N GLU A 406 -59.60 -40.47 56.02
CA GLU A 406 -58.82 -40.17 57.24
C GLU A 406 -57.42 -40.82 57.16
N LYS A 407 -57.33 -42.10 56.74
CA LYS A 407 -56.03 -42.73 56.46
C LYS A 407 -55.27 -42.04 55.32
N LEU A 408 -55.93 -41.68 54.22
CA LEU A 408 -55.35 -40.89 53.13
C LEU A 408 -54.95 -39.48 53.58
N ILE A 409 -55.62 -38.87 54.55
CA ILE A 409 -55.28 -37.56 55.12
C ILE A 409 -54.06 -37.71 56.03
N GLU A 410 -53.99 -38.74 56.87
CA GLU A 410 -52.81 -39.03 57.69
C GLU A 410 -51.60 -39.41 56.83
N ASP A 411 -51.78 -40.26 55.82
CA ASP A 411 -50.72 -40.61 54.86
C ASP A 411 -50.32 -39.40 54.01
N ARG A 412 -51.27 -38.52 53.62
CA ARG A 412 -50.97 -37.25 52.92
C ARG A 412 -50.30 -36.23 53.86
N ARG A 413 -50.59 -36.23 55.17
CA ARG A 413 -49.85 -35.42 56.16
C ARG A 413 -48.44 -35.94 56.34
N ARG A 414 -48.26 -37.25 56.53
CA ARG A 414 -46.94 -37.89 56.58
C ARG A 414 -46.14 -37.67 55.30
N HIS A 415 -46.76 -37.84 54.12
CA HIS A 415 -46.12 -37.52 52.83
C HIS A 415 -45.76 -36.04 52.70
N ARG A 416 -46.59 -35.12 53.18
CA ARG A 416 -46.26 -33.68 53.16
C ARG A 416 -45.15 -33.33 54.15
N GLU A 417 -45.11 -33.98 55.30
CA GLU A 417 -44.04 -33.80 56.29
C GLU A 417 -42.72 -34.34 55.75
N THR A 418 -42.71 -35.56 55.19
CA THR A 418 -41.52 -36.12 54.54
C THR A 418 -41.10 -35.31 53.30
N GLN A 419 -42.05 -34.84 52.47
CA GLN A 419 -41.75 -33.95 51.34
C GLN A 419 -41.18 -32.61 51.82
N ARG A 420 -41.74 -32.00 52.87
CA ARG A 420 -41.20 -30.76 53.44
C ARG A 420 -39.80 -30.94 54.03
N GLU A 421 -39.55 -32.05 54.70
CA GLU A 421 -38.22 -32.38 55.22
C GLU A 421 -37.22 -32.65 54.10
N LEU A 422 -37.63 -33.34 53.03
CA LEU A 422 -36.82 -33.54 51.83
C LEU A 422 -36.54 -32.23 51.12
N GLU A 423 -37.56 -31.38 50.90
CA GLU A 423 -37.40 -30.04 50.32
C GLU A 423 -36.50 -29.14 51.18
N ALA A 424 -36.62 -29.18 52.51
CA ALA A 424 -35.76 -28.42 53.41
C ALA A 424 -34.30 -28.88 53.30
N LYS A 425 -34.06 -30.20 53.29
CA LYS A 425 -32.72 -30.78 53.09
C LYS A 425 -32.15 -30.45 51.70
N GLU A 426 -32.98 -30.49 50.66
CA GLU A 426 -32.59 -30.11 49.30
C GLU A 426 -32.21 -28.62 49.22
N ARG A 427 -32.98 -27.73 49.86
CA ARG A 427 -32.65 -26.30 49.95
C ARG A 427 -31.36 -26.05 50.71
N GLU A 428 -31.11 -26.74 51.83
CA GLU A 428 -29.85 -26.64 52.55
C GLU A 428 -28.65 -27.11 51.69
N ILE A 429 -28.81 -28.20 50.95
CA ILE A 429 -27.79 -28.70 50.02
C ILE A 429 -27.56 -27.70 48.89
N GLN A 430 -28.62 -27.12 48.32
CA GLN A 430 -28.52 -26.09 47.29
C GLN A 430 -27.81 -24.84 47.82
N GLN A 431 -28.15 -24.35 49.01
CA GLN A 431 -27.48 -23.20 49.63
C GLN A 431 -25.98 -23.48 49.89
N LYS A 432 -25.64 -24.67 50.38
CA LYS A 432 -24.23 -25.07 50.56
C LYS A 432 -23.49 -25.14 49.23
N ASN A 433 -24.11 -25.73 48.20
CA ASN A 433 -23.53 -25.82 46.86
C ASN A 433 -23.36 -24.43 46.21
N GLU A 434 -24.32 -23.52 46.41
CA GLU A 434 -24.22 -22.14 45.96
C GLU A 434 -23.13 -21.36 46.68
N ALA A 435 -23.00 -21.53 48.01
CA ALA A 435 -21.94 -20.92 48.80
C ALA A 435 -20.56 -21.41 48.34
N LEU A 436 -20.38 -22.72 48.14
CA LEU A 436 -19.16 -23.31 47.59
C LEU A 436 -18.88 -22.79 46.18
N ARG A 437 -19.91 -22.68 45.32
CA ARG A 437 -19.78 -22.11 43.98
C ARG A 437 -19.32 -20.66 44.03
N ARG A 438 -19.88 -19.84 44.93
CA ARG A 438 -19.48 -18.43 45.12
C ARG A 438 -18.02 -18.31 45.59
N GLN A 439 -17.59 -19.16 46.52
CA GLN A 439 -16.19 -19.22 46.96
C GLN A 439 -15.25 -19.56 45.79
N ILE A 440 -15.59 -20.58 44.99
CA ILE A 440 -14.78 -20.94 43.81
C ILE A 440 -14.75 -19.81 42.77
N ILE A 441 -15.85 -19.09 42.58
CA ILE A 441 -15.89 -17.92 41.69
C ILE A 441 -14.94 -16.82 42.19
N GLU A 442 -14.98 -16.50 43.49
CA GLU A 442 -14.11 -15.45 44.06
C GLU A 442 -12.63 -15.86 44.00
N GLU A 443 -12.30 -17.12 44.28
CA GLU A 443 -10.94 -17.65 44.12
C GLU A 443 -10.45 -17.57 42.67
N GLU A 444 -11.27 -17.99 41.69
CA GLU A 444 -10.90 -17.92 40.28
C GLU A 444 -10.83 -16.48 39.78
N ARG A 445 -11.68 -15.58 40.28
CA ARG A 445 -11.61 -14.13 40.05
C ARG A 445 -10.26 -13.59 40.50
N GLN A 446 -9.85 -13.84 41.74
CA GLN A 446 -8.55 -13.40 42.25
C GLN A 446 -7.38 -14.02 41.47
N ARG A 447 -7.47 -15.31 41.14
CA ARG A 447 -6.45 -16.00 40.34
C ARG A 447 -6.30 -15.38 38.94
N LEU A 448 -7.40 -15.05 38.27
CA LEU A 448 -7.40 -14.36 36.98
C LEU A 448 -6.77 -12.97 37.12
N LEU A 449 -7.21 -12.18 38.11
CA LEU A 449 -6.65 -10.85 38.35
C LEU A 449 -5.14 -10.91 38.60
N LYS A 450 -4.64 -11.82 39.46
CA LYS A 450 -3.19 -12.02 39.71
C LYS A 450 -2.39 -12.34 38.45
N ARG A 451 -2.91 -13.22 37.59
CA ARG A 451 -2.21 -13.62 36.35
C ARG A 451 -2.10 -12.48 35.34
N HIS A 452 -3.08 -11.59 35.32
CA HIS A 452 -3.20 -10.55 34.31
C HIS A 452 -2.74 -9.16 34.79
N ALA A 453 -2.75 -8.90 36.09
CA ALA A 453 -2.35 -7.62 36.69
C ALA A 453 -0.92 -7.21 36.32
N THR A 454 0.03 -8.13 36.43
CA THR A 454 1.44 -7.86 36.09
C THR A 454 1.65 -7.60 34.60
N LYS A 455 0.92 -8.31 33.74
CA LYS A 455 1.05 -8.20 32.27
C LYS A 455 0.37 -6.96 31.69
N LEU A 456 -0.69 -6.49 32.34
CA LEU A 456 -1.52 -5.35 31.92
C LEU A 456 -1.25 -4.10 32.76
N PHE A 457 -0.07 -4.00 33.39
CA PHE A 457 0.34 -2.79 34.10
C PHE A 457 0.23 -1.57 33.16
N GLY A 458 -0.46 -0.51 33.61
CA GLY A 458 -0.78 0.69 32.81
C GLY A 458 -2.02 0.60 31.90
N TYR A 459 -2.42 -0.62 31.47
CA TYR A 459 -3.58 -0.84 30.57
C TYR A 459 -4.75 -1.55 31.26
N PHE A 460 -4.71 -1.63 32.59
CA PHE A 460 -5.74 -2.33 33.36
C PHE A 460 -7.08 -1.57 33.36
N PRO A 461 -8.22 -2.22 33.12
CA PRO A 461 -9.52 -1.55 33.10
C PRO A 461 -9.90 -0.99 34.47
N LYS A 462 -10.36 0.27 34.49
CA LYS A 462 -10.86 0.93 35.71
C LYS A 462 -12.14 0.22 36.21
N GLY A 463 -12.25 0.05 37.53
CA GLY A 463 -13.44 -0.54 38.18
C GLY A 463 -13.48 -2.07 38.26
N LEU A 464 -12.40 -2.78 37.89
CA LEU A 464 -12.31 -4.24 38.04
C LEU A 464 -11.83 -4.71 39.42
N LEU A 465 -11.10 -3.85 40.15
CA LEU A 465 -10.52 -4.14 41.46
C LEU A 465 -11.46 -3.64 42.57
N ARG A 466 -11.72 -4.51 43.56
CA ARG A 466 -12.30 -4.12 44.86
C ARG A 466 -11.18 -3.69 45.81
N GLU A 467 -11.53 -2.99 46.88
CA GLU A 467 -10.58 -2.56 47.91
C GLU A 467 -9.85 -3.76 48.54
N ASP A 468 -10.58 -4.84 48.80
CA ASP A 468 -10.03 -6.11 49.32
C ASP A 468 -9.05 -6.79 48.35
N ASP A 469 -9.24 -6.61 47.04
CA ASP A 469 -8.37 -7.25 46.04
C ASP A 469 -6.98 -6.61 46.04
N LEU A 470 -6.88 -5.31 46.30
CA LEU A 470 -5.62 -4.56 46.35
C LEU A 470 -4.68 -5.12 47.42
N GLU A 471 -5.20 -5.74 48.47
CA GLU A 471 -4.40 -6.36 49.53
C GLU A 471 -3.59 -7.56 49.03
N HIS A 472 -3.93 -8.15 47.89
CA HIS A 472 -3.30 -9.34 47.36
C HIS A 472 -2.26 -9.09 46.27
N PHE A 473 -1.96 -7.82 45.97
CA PHE A 473 -0.97 -7.39 44.97
C PHE A 473 0.22 -6.66 45.59
N ASP A 474 1.32 -6.58 44.83
CA ASP A 474 2.56 -5.90 45.22
C ASP A 474 2.34 -4.39 45.47
N ASP A 475 3.19 -3.80 46.31
CA ASP A 475 3.06 -2.40 46.73
C ASP A 475 3.13 -1.39 45.56
N ASP A 476 3.86 -1.72 44.49
CA ASP A 476 3.94 -0.89 43.28
C ASP A 476 2.62 -0.88 42.51
N PHE A 477 1.91 -2.01 42.46
CA PHE A 477 0.58 -2.10 41.86
C PHE A 477 -0.44 -1.35 42.72
N ARG A 478 -0.36 -1.49 44.06
CA ARG A 478 -1.22 -0.76 44.99
C ARG A 478 -1.09 0.75 44.85
N LYS A 479 0.12 1.29 44.68
CA LYS A 479 0.36 2.74 44.53
C LYS A 479 -0.26 3.32 43.25
N HIS A 480 -0.27 2.56 42.15
CA HIS A 480 -0.82 3.02 40.87
C HIS A 480 -2.36 3.10 40.86
N PHE A 481 -3.04 2.23 41.61
CA PHE A 481 -4.50 2.14 41.62
C PHE A 481 -5.18 2.71 42.88
N LYS A 482 -4.42 3.05 43.93
CA LYS A 482 -4.95 3.84 45.04
C LYS A 482 -5.40 5.21 44.50
N PRO A 483 -6.63 5.67 44.80
CA PRO A 483 -7.01 7.02 44.48
C PRO A 483 -6.02 7.97 45.16
N ARG A 484 -5.33 8.80 44.38
CA ARG A 484 -4.61 9.95 44.92
C ARG A 484 -5.67 10.75 45.67
N ARG A 485 -5.55 10.89 47.00
CA ARG A 485 -6.46 11.74 47.78
C ARG A 485 -6.50 13.07 47.05
N ALA A 486 -7.66 13.43 46.49
CA ALA A 486 -7.86 14.75 45.96
C ALA A 486 -7.71 15.69 47.16
N ASP A 487 -6.66 16.50 47.15
CA ASP A 487 -6.54 17.62 48.07
C ASP A 487 -7.76 18.52 47.80
N ALA A 488 -8.75 18.41 48.66
CA ALA A 488 -9.94 19.25 48.69
C ALA A 488 -9.58 20.63 49.26
N PHE A 489 -8.71 21.36 48.55
CA PHE A 489 -8.39 22.76 48.79
C PHE A 489 -8.14 23.46 47.46
N SER A 490 -9.23 23.75 46.75
CA SER A 490 -9.30 24.81 45.74
C SER A 490 -10.78 25.09 45.45
N SER A 491 -11.42 25.79 46.39
CA SER A 491 -12.74 26.41 46.21
C SER A 491 -12.69 27.78 46.88
N SER A 492 -12.03 28.71 46.21
CA SER A 492 -11.95 30.16 46.45
C SER A 492 -10.88 30.63 45.45
N ASP A 493 -11.08 31.51 44.51
CA ASP A 493 -12.12 32.46 44.19
C ASP A 493 -12.15 32.57 42.65
N ASP A 494 -13.22 33.13 42.10
CA ASP A 494 -13.16 34.15 41.03
C ASP A 494 -14.61 34.41 40.61
N GLU A 495 -15.28 35.18 41.47
CA GLU A 495 -16.23 36.19 40.99
C GLU A 495 -15.41 37.32 40.31
N ASP A 496 -16.05 37.90 39.30
CA ASP A 496 -15.79 39.18 38.65
C ASP A 496 -15.01 39.24 37.31
N ASP A 497 -15.74 39.86 36.36
CA ASP A 497 -15.46 40.40 35.01
C ASP A 497 -15.48 39.49 33.76
#